data_AF-A0A530B0I1-F1
#
_entry.id   AF-A0A530B0I1-F1
#
_cell.length_a   1.000
_cell.length_b   1.000
_cell.length_c   1.000
_cell.angle_alpha   90.00
_cell.angle_beta   90.00
_cell.angle_gamma   90.00
#
_symmetry.space_group_name_H-M   'P 1'
#
loop_
_entity.id
_entity.type
_entity.pdbx_description
1 polymer ?
#
loop_
_entity_poly.entity_id
_entity_poly.type
_entity_poly.pdbx_seq_one_letter_code
_entity_poly.pdbx_strand_id
1 'polypeptide(L)'
;MRHVFVAAAAFFSLSSIGQSAFAADAPYIDDRSSADAVIRSLYSAINRHEFARAWGYFGDTKPAKDFNAFVKGYDGTDTVDVKTGAV
;
A
#
# COMPACT_ATOMS: atom_id res chain seq x y z
N MET A 1 -65.14 2.24 17.52
CA MET A 1 -64.30 1.60 18.57
C MET A 1 -64.16 0.12 18.27
N ARG A 2 -62.99 -0.31 17.75
CA ARG A 2 -62.25 -1.54 18.09
C ARG A 2 -61.25 -1.85 16.98
N HIS A 3 -60.02 -1.50 17.30
CA HIS A 3 -58.81 -1.82 16.55
C HIS A 3 -58.57 -3.34 16.62
N VAL A 4 -58.25 -3.95 15.49
CA VAL A 4 -57.64 -5.28 15.47
C VAL A 4 -56.21 -5.08 15.01
N PHE A 5 -55.30 -5.24 15.97
CA PHE A 5 -53.86 -5.34 15.77
C PHE A 5 -53.56 -6.62 15.00
N VAL A 6 -52.84 -6.52 13.88
CA VAL A 6 -52.19 -7.68 13.27
C VAL A 6 -50.68 -7.46 13.35
N ALA A 7 -50.05 -8.40 14.03
CA ALA A 7 -48.65 -8.41 14.37
C ALA A 7 -47.76 -8.93 13.23
N ALA A 8 -46.55 -8.36 13.19
CA ALA A 8 -45.26 -9.03 12.95
C ALA A 8 -45.01 -9.79 11.63
N ALA A 9 -44.08 -9.26 10.83
CA ALA A 9 -42.87 -9.99 10.45
C ALA A 9 -41.80 -8.98 9.99
N ALA A 10 -40.91 -8.60 10.90
CA ALA A 10 -39.71 -7.84 10.57
C ALA A 10 -38.69 -8.79 9.92
N PHE A 11 -38.56 -8.75 8.60
CA PHE A 11 -37.39 -9.29 7.92
C PHE A 11 -36.37 -8.15 7.79
N PHE A 12 -35.56 -7.97 8.83
CA PHE A 12 -34.32 -7.21 8.73
C PHE A 12 -33.30 -8.10 8.01
N SER A 13 -33.34 -8.10 6.67
CA SER A 13 -32.24 -8.60 5.87
C SER A 13 -31.05 -7.65 6.06
N LEU A 14 -30.17 -7.98 7.02
CA LEU A 14 -28.82 -7.43 7.05
C LEU A 14 -28.12 -8.00 5.82
N SER A 15 -28.23 -7.30 4.70
CA SER A 15 -27.26 -7.42 3.62
C SER A 15 -25.91 -7.08 4.24
N SER A 16 -25.14 -8.11 4.58
CA SER A 16 -23.72 -7.98 4.85
C SER A 16 -23.10 -7.42 3.58
N ILE A 17 -22.98 -6.09 3.54
CA ILE A 17 -22.15 -5.38 2.58
C ILE A 17 -20.76 -5.91 2.88
N GLY A 18 -20.33 -6.93 2.13
CA GLY A 18 -18.96 -7.41 2.17
C GLY A 18 -18.10 -6.19 1.90
N GLN A 19 -17.43 -5.69 2.93
CA GLN A 19 -16.41 -4.68 2.74
C GLN A 19 -15.34 -5.39 1.90
N SER A 20 -15.34 -5.13 0.60
CA SER A 20 -14.17 -5.35 -0.21
C SER A 20 -13.07 -4.53 0.46
N ALA A 21 -12.25 -5.18 1.27
CA ALA A 21 -10.99 -4.62 1.68
C ALA A 21 -10.20 -4.51 0.38
N PHE A 22 -10.25 -3.33 -0.26
CA PHE A 22 -9.23 -2.96 -1.20
C PHE A 22 -7.91 -3.22 -0.45
N ALA A 23 -7.04 -4.05 -1.03
CA ALA A 23 -5.70 -4.19 -0.51
C ALA A 23 -5.17 -2.76 -0.38
N ALA A 24 -5.01 -2.28 0.85
CA ALA A 24 -4.54 -0.93 1.07
C ALA A 24 -3.15 -0.89 0.44
N ASP A 25 -2.92 0.05 -0.47
CA ASP A 25 -1.58 0.29 -1.00
C ASP A 25 -0.59 0.34 0.17
N ALA A 26 0.62 -0.20 -0.05
CA ALA A 26 1.65 -0.20 0.98
C ALA A 26 1.78 1.21 1.62
N PRO A 27 1.95 1.34 2.94
CA PRO A 27 1.96 2.63 3.60
C PRO A 27 2.96 3.61 2.95
N TYR A 28 2.52 4.84 2.70
CA TYR A 28 3.40 5.89 2.19
C TYR A 28 4.36 6.37 3.29
N ILE A 29 5.66 6.29 3.03
CA ILE A 29 6.72 6.80 3.90
C ILE A 29 7.73 7.55 3.03
N ASP A 30 8.05 8.80 3.39
CA ASP A 30 9.17 9.59 2.83
C ASP A 30 9.86 10.31 3.99
N ASP A 31 10.72 9.57 4.68
CA ASP A 31 11.53 10.06 5.79
C ASP A 31 13.00 9.94 5.41
N ARG A 32 13.71 11.06 5.51
CA ARG A 32 15.13 11.20 5.16
C ARG A 32 15.98 11.64 6.36
N SER A 33 15.44 11.50 7.57
CA SER A 33 16.09 11.94 8.81
C SER A 33 17.23 11.03 9.27
N SER A 34 17.20 9.74 8.91
CA SER A 34 18.23 8.76 9.25
C SER A 34 18.47 7.76 8.11
N ALA A 35 19.59 7.03 8.18
CA ALA A 35 19.94 6.04 7.17
C ALA A 35 18.91 4.89 7.07
N ASP A 36 18.43 4.39 8.21
CA ASP A 36 17.43 3.33 8.24
C ASP A 36 16.05 3.83 7.75
N ALA A 37 15.69 5.08 8.05
CA ALA A 37 14.47 5.71 7.54
C ALA A 37 14.50 5.86 6.02
N VAL A 38 15.64 6.22 5.43
CA VAL A 38 15.81 6.30 3.97
C VAL A 38 15.59 4.93 3.32
N ILE A 39 16.17 3.87 3.88
CA ILE A 39 15.99 2.51 3.34
C ILE A 39 14.52 2.08 3.40
N ARG A 40 13.85 2.30 4.53
CA ARG A 40 12.40 2.00 4.67
C ARG A 40 11.56 2.79 3.68
N SER A 41 11.89 4.06 3.47
CA SER A 41 11.17 4.95 2.56
C SER A 41 11.38 4.60 1.09
N LEU A 42 12.57 4.13 0.72
CA LEU A 42 12.85 3.58 -0.61
C LEU A 42 11.96 2.37 -0.91
N TYR A 43 11.90 1.38 -0.01
CA TYR A 43 11.09 0.19 -0.23
C TYR A 43 9.59 0.45 -0.09
N SER A 44 9.16 1.47 0.68
CA SER A 44 7.79 1.99 0.61
C SER A 44 7.45 2.48 -0.81
N ALA A 45 8.35 3.23 -1.46
CA ALA A 45 8.13 3.69 -2.83
C ALA A 45 8.06 2.54 -3.84
N ILE A 46 8.93 1.53 -3.70
CA ILE A 46 8.93 0.33 -4.56
C ILE A 46 7.62 -0.46 -4.40
N ASN A 47 7.17 -0.73 -3.17
CA ASN A 47 5.95 -1.49 -2.90
C ASN A 47 4.66 -0.75 -3.29
N ARG A 48 4.75 0.55 -3.54
CA ARG A 48 3.66 1.38 -4.10
C ARG A 48 3.78 1.55 -5.62
N HIS A 49 4.77 0.91 -6.25
CA HIS A 49 5.14 1.08 -7.67
C HIS A 49 5.43 2.54 -8.07
N GLU A 50 5.82 3.38 -7.11
CA GLU A 50 6.16 4.78 -7.31
C GLU A 50 7.64 4.91 -7.74
N PHE A 51 7.99 4.29 -8.87
CA PHE A 51 9.37 4.12 -9.28
C PHE A 51 10.14 5.43 -9.50
N ALA A 52 9.46 6.51 -9.92
CA ALA A 52 10.09 7.83 -10.03
C ALA A 52 10.59 8.36 -8.67
N ARG A 53 9.82 8.12 -7.60
CA ARG A 53 10.21 8.45 -6.23
C ARG A 53 11.35 7.55 -5.77
N ALA A 54 11.24 6.24 -6.01
CA ALA A 54 12.30 5.28 -5.71
C ALA A 54 13.63 5.65 -6.39
N TRP A 55 13.59 6.01 -7.68
CA TRP A 55 14.75 6.49 -8.45
C TRP A 55 15.39 7.77 -7.89
N GLY A 56 14.58 8.62 -7.26
CA GLY A 56 15.01 9.86 -6.61
C GLY A 56 15.79 9.67 -5.31
N TYR A 57 15.70 8.51 -4.65
CA TYR A 57 16.55 8.20 -3.48
C TYR A 57 18.00 7.93 -3.86
N PHE A 58 18.25 7.55 -5.10
CA PHE A 58 19.60 7.42 -5.62
C PHE A 58 20.07 8.80 -6.07
N GLY A 59 21.23 9.25 -5.55
CA GLY A 59 21.87 10.49 -5.98
C GLY A 59 22.40 10.39 -7.42
N ASP A 60 23.61 10.89 -7.65
CA ASP A 60 24.22 10.86 -8.99
C ASP A 60 24.59 9.44 -9.43
N THR A 61 24.89 8.56 -8.47
CA THR A 61 25.15 7.14 -8.74
C THR A 61 23.82 6.39 -8.81
N LYS A 62 23.37 6.14 -10.04
CA LYS A 62 22.11 5.43 -10.30
C LYS A 62 22.26 3.90 -10.18
N PRO A 63 21.21 3.19 -9.74
CA PRO A 63 21.25 1.75 -9.50
C PRO A 63 21.12 0.91 -10.79
N ALA A 64 20.78 1.55 -11.91
CA ALA A 64 20.66 0.96 -13.22
C ALA A 64 21.11 1.96 -14.29
N LYS A 65 21.27 1.48 -15.52
CA LYS A 65 21.70 2.29 -16.68
C LYS A 65 20.82 3.52 -16.88
N ASP A 66 19.51 3.35 -16.77
CA ASP A 66 18.50 4.38 -16.96
C ASP A 66 17.23 4.02 -16.19
N PHE A 67 16.29 4.97 -16.15
CA PHE A 67 15.03 4.81 -15.43
C PHE A 67 14.20 3.62 -15.94
N ASN A 68 14.17 3.38 -17.24
CA ASN A 68 13.41 2.28 -17.82
C ASN A 68 13.98 0.91 -17.40
N ALA A 69 15.31 0.78 -17.38
CA ALA A 69 15.99 -0.41 -16.89
C ALA A 69 15.72 -0.65 -15.39
N PHE A 70 15.62 0.43 -14.59
CA PHE A 70 15.27 0.33 -13.17
C PHE A 70 13.83 -0.16 -12.96
N VAL A 71 12.86 0.43 -13.65
CA VAL A 71 11.45 0.01 -13.58
C VAL A 71 11.32 -1.45 -14.02
N LYS A 72 11.93 -1.82 -15.15
CA LYS A 72 11.93 -3.19 -15.68
C LYS A 72 12.54 -4.21 -14.73
N GLY A 73 13.47 -3.81 -13.87
CA GLY A 73 14.07 -4.68 -12.86
C GLY A 73 13.05 -5.21 -11.83
N TYR A 74 11.89 -4.56 -11.70
CA TYR A 74 10.80 -4.96 -10.82
C TYR A 74 9.64 -5.65 -11.56
N ASP A 75 9.78 -5.99 -12.84
CA ASP A 75 8.74 -6.73 -13.58
C ASP A 75 8.40 -8.04 -12.84
N GLY A 76 7.13 -8.21 -12.47
CA GLY A 76 6.65 -9.37 -11.72
C GLY A 76 6.92 -9.33 -10.21
N THR A 77 7.50 -8.24 -9.69
CA THR A 77 7.63 -7.99 -8.24
C THR A 77 6.41 -7.26 -7.74
N ASP A 78 5.65 -7.90 -6.84
CA ASP A 78 4.50 -7.30 -6.18
C ASP A 78 4.92 -6.55 -4.91
N THR A 79 5.69 -7.20 -4.04
CA THR A 79 6.14 -6.62 -2.76
C THR A 79 7.58 -7.02 -2.42
N VAL A 80 8.24 -6.16 -1.64
CA VAL A 80 9.59 -6.35 -1.11
C VAL A 80 9.59 -6.09 0.40
N ASP A 81 10.08 -7.08 1.15
CA ASP A 81 10.31 -6.95 2.59
C ASP A 81 11.76 -6.57 2.88
N VAL A 82 11.97 -5.52 3.67
CA VAL A 82 13.30 -5.06 4.09
C VAL A 82 13.47 -5.20 5.60
N LYS A 83 14.62 -5.75 6.01
CA LYS A 83 15.05 -5.83 7.41
C LYS A 83 16.35 -5.05 7.57
N THR A 84 16.32 -4.00 8.37
CA THR A 84 17.53 -3.25 8.75
C THR A 84 18.08 -3.78 10.07
N GLY A 85 19.39 -3.65 10.27
CA GLY A 85 20.00 -3.89 11.58
C GLY A 85 19.60 -2.82 12.61
N ALA A 86 20.03 -3.01 13.85
CA ALA A 86 20.02 -1.94 14.85
C ALA A 86 20.99 -0.83 14.42
N VAL A 87 20.62 0.43 14.72
CA VAL A 87 21.47 1.62 14.53
C VAL A 87 22.22 1.91 15.82
#